data_AF-A0A9X2U7W8-F1
#
_entry.id   AF-A0A9X2U7W8-F1
#
_cell.length_a   1.000
_cell.length_b   1.000
_cell.length_c   1.000
_cell.angle_alpha   90.00
_cell.angle_beta   90.00
_cell.angle_gamma   90.00
#
_symmetry.space_group_name_H-M   'P 1'
#
loop_
_entity.id
_entity.type
_entity.pdbx_description
1 polymer ?
#
loop_
_entity_poly.entity_id
_entity_poly.type
_entity_poly.pdbx_seq_one_letter_code
_entity_poly.pdbx_strand_id
1 'polypeptide(L)'
;MSQSPRAQDFIERRVEEITSIDGLDGIHFDYIRFPDVVIAEALQPKYGIVQHEEQAPYDYCYCDVCRSKFERDHGADPYDLEDPTTSTAWRLFRYESITNLVNDRLIPIARENGKAVSAATFPNWEAVRQRWHHWDLDYVHPMLYHNFYHAGANWVRDETRAGIERLRGQGRSTRLYSGLNVGAVAPGGLERLIEKAHEGDASGITLFAAGSMNDALWTAFAEATSKA
;
A
#
# COMPACT_ATOMS: atom_id res chain seq x y z
N MET A 1 1.36 8.68 -8.27
CA MET A 1 0.09 9.24 -8.77
C MET A 1 0.26 10.61 -9.45
N SER A 2 -0.18 10.77 -10.70
CA SER A 2 -0.07 12.05 -11.42
C SER A 2 -1.03 13.12 -10.86
N GLN A 3 -0.60 14.39 -10.88
CA GLN A 3 -1.47 15.55 -10.62
C GLN A 3 -2.27 16.00 -11.86
N SER A 4 -2.19 15.25 -12.96
CA SER A 4 -2.98 15.50 -14.18
C SER A 4 -4.48 15.31 -13.91
N PRO A 5 -5.32 16.36 -14.09
CA PRO A 5 -6.77 16.24 -13.90
C PRO A 5 -7.35 15.13 -14.77
N ARG A 6 -6.94 15.04 -16.04
CA ARG A 6 -7.41 14.00 -16.97
C ARG A 6 -7.08 12.59 -16.49
N ALA A 7 -5.94 12.39 -15.83
CA ALA A 7 -5.58 11.09 -15.28
C ALA A 7 -6.44 10.76 -14.05
N GLN A 8 -6.69 11.74 -13.17
CA GLN A 8 -7.55 11.58 -12.00
C GLN A 8 -9.00 11.29 -12.41
N ASP A 9 -9.56 12.08 -13.33
CA ASP A 9 -10.90 11.88 -13.88
C ASP A 9 -11.07 10.50 -14.53
N PHE A 10 -10.01 9.97 -15.16
CA PHE A 10 -10.03 8.61 -15.69
C PHE A 10 -10.11 7.54 -14.59
N ILE A 11 -9.40 7.72 -13.49
CA ILE A 11 -9.44 6.80 -12.35
C ILE A 11 -10.81 6.87 -11.66
N GLU A 12 -11.37 8.06 -11.47
CA GLU A 12 -12.71 8.22 -10.89
C GLU A 12 -13.79 7.53 -11.72
N ARG A 13 -13.81 7.75 -13.04
CA ARG A 13 -14.75 7.04 -13.92
C ARG A 13 -14.58 5.53 -13.84
N ARG A 14 -13.35 5.04 -13.70
CA ARG A 14 -13.11 3.60 -13.53
C ARG A 14 -13.68 3.10 -12.20
N VAL A 15 -13.52 3.86 -11.12
CA VAL A 15 -14.12 3.53 -9.82
C VAL A 15 -15.64 3.56 -9.90
N GLU A 16 -16.24 4.56 -10.54
CA GLU A 16 -17.68 4.67 -10.77
C GLU A 16 -18.22 3.48 -11.58
N GLU A 17 -17.59 3.17 -12.73
CA GLU A 17 -17.95 2.03 -13.58
C GLU A 17 -17.92 0.71 -12.81
N ILE A 18 -16.85 0.46 -12.03
CA ILE A 18 -16.71 -0.79 -11.26
C ILE A 18 -17.73 -0.83 -10.12
N THR A 19 -17.87 0.26 -9.38
CA THR A 19 -18.75 0.31 -8.20
C THR A 19 -20.23 0.32 -8.58
N SER A 20 -20.58 0.60 -9.83
CA SER A 20 -21.94 0.46 -10.36
C SER A 20 -22.35 -0.98 -10.67
N ILE A 21 -21.44 -1.96 -10.60
CA ILE A 21 -21.75 -3.36 -10.88
C ILE A 21 -22.64 -3.95 -9.79
N ASP A 22 -23.80 -4.46 -10.21
CA ASP A 22 -24.75 -5.17 -9.34
C ASP A 22 -24.10 -6.42 -8.72
N GLY A 23 -24.31 -6.60 -7.42
CA GLY A 23 -23.74 -7.72 -6.66
C GLY A 23 -22.26 -7.58 -6.29
N LEU A 24 -21.57 -6.50 -6.68
CA LEU A 24 -20.22 -6.23 -6.19
C LEU A 24 -20.28 -5.72 -4.73
N ASP A 25 -19.56 -6.36 -3.81
CA ASP A 25 -19.56 -5.96 -2.39
C ASP A 25 -18.65 -4.75 -2.08
N GLY A 26 -17.59 -4.58 -2.85
CA GLY A 26 -16.56 -3.61 -2.55
C GLY A 26 -15.58 -3.39 -3.70
N ILE A 27 -14.78 -2.33 -3.58
CA ILE A 27 -13.66 -2.04 -4.46
C ILE A 27 -12.34 -2.16 -3.71
N HIS A 28 -11.33 -2.73 -4.38
CA HIS A 28 -9.98 -2.89 -3.85
C HIS A 28 -9.01 -2.04 -4.68
N PHE A 29 -8.31 -1.13 -4.01
CA PHE A 29 -7.31 -0.26 -4.62
C PHE A 29 -5.94 -0.92 -4.56
N ASP A 30 -5.39 -1.24 -5.73
CA ASP A 30 -4.02 -1.71 -5.89
C ASP A 30 -3.20 -0.70 -6.69
N TYR A 31 -1.87 -0.67 -6.48
CA TYR A 31 -0.93 0.24 -7.13
C TYR A 31 -1.22 1.75 -6.96
N ILE A 32 -2.00 2.14 -5.96
CA ILE A 32 -2.17 3.55 -5.57
C ILE A 32 -0.96 4.02 -4.78
N ARG A 33 0.11 4.38 -5.49
CA ARG A 33 1.40 4.80 -4.93
C ARG A 33 2.25 5.65 -5.90
N PHE A 34 3.43 6.08 -5.44
CA PHE A 34 4.53 6.50 -6.31
C PHE A 34 5.47 5.32 -6.61
N PRO A 35 6.36 5.44 -7.61
CA PRO A 35 7.44 4.50 -7.75
C PRO A 35 8.20 4.31 -6.44
N ASP A 36 8.80 3.14 -6.28
CA ASP A 36 9.64 2.82 -5.13
C ASP A 36 10.84 3.79 -5.09
N VAL A 37 10.79 4.75 -4.18
CA VAL A 37 11.86 5.73 -3.93
C VAL A 37 13.10 5.03 -3.38
N VAL A 38 12.89 3.94 -2.65
CA VAL A 38 13.91 2.93 -2.31
C VAL A 38 13.24 1.57 -2.45
N ILE A 39 13.69 0.76 -3.41
CA ILE A 39 13.14 -0.58 -3.60
C ILE A 39 13.59 -1.52 -2.46
N ALA A 40 12.75 -2.49 -2.11
CA ALA A 40 13.05 -3.52 -1.11
C ALA A 40 14.40 -4.21 -1.41
N GLU A 41 15.21 -4.40 -0.35
CA GLU A 41 16.61 -4.82 -0.46
C GLU A 41 16.80 -6.08 -1.29
N ALA A 42 15.96 -7.11 -1.07
CA ALA A 42 16.09 -8.38 -1.80
C ALA A 42 15.79 -8.27 -3.30
N LEU A 43 15.14 -7.19 -3.76
CA LEU A 43 14.86 -6.94 -5.17
C LEU A 43 15.99 -6.21 -5.88
N GLN A 44 16.85 -5.47 -5.18
CA GLN A 44 17.92 -4.68 -5.77
C GLN A 44 18.85 -5.51 -6.69
N PRO A 45 19.32 -6.72 -6.31
CA PRO A 45 20.17 -7.54 -7.18
C PRO A 45 19.49 -7.96 -8.49
N LYS A 46 18.17 -8.17 -8.48
CA LYS A 46 17.40 -8.54 -9.68
C LYS A 46 17.44 -7.44 -10.75
N TYR A 47 17.49 -6.17 -10.32
CA TYR A 47 17.52 -5.02 -11.20
C TYR A 47 18.94 -4.48 -11.45
N GLY A 48 19.96 -5.07 -10.81
CA GLY A 48 21.34 -4.62 -10.95
C GLY A 48 21.57 -3.21 -10.40
N ILE A 49 20.79 -2.79 -9.41
CA ILE A 49 20.88 -1.46 -8.78
C ILE A 49 21.33 -1.60 -7.32
N VAL A 50 21.92 -0.53 -6.79
CA VAL A 50 22.16 -0.35 -5.36
C VAL A 50 21.59 1.02 -5.00
N GLN A 51 20.58 1.04 -4.12
CA GLN A 51 19.84 2.24 -3.79
C GLN A 51 19.80 2.41 -2.27
N HIS A 52 20.47 3.46 -1.80
CA HIS A 52 20.55 3.84 -0.38
C HIS A 52 19.82 5.17 -0.09
N GLU A 53 19.48 5.91 -1.12
CA GLU A 53 18.92 7.25 -1.04
C GLU A 53 17.84 7.47 -2.10
N GLU A 54 17.04 8.50 -1.86
CA GLU A 54 16.01 8.96 -2.77
C GLU A 54 16.63 9.62 -3.99
N GLN A 55 16.27 9.11 -5.18
CA GLN A 55 16.75 9.64 -6.45
C GLN A 55 15.61 10.35 -7.17
N ALA A 56 15.70 11.68 -7.26
CA ALA A 56 14.69 12.53 -7.91
C ALA A 56 14.27 12.07 -9.33
N PRO A 57 15.15 11.51 -10.19
CA PRO A 57 14.71 11.01 -11.50
C PRO A 57 13.69 9.85 -11.44
N TYR A 58 13.57 9.17 -10.31
CA TYR A 58 12.81 7.92 -10.18
C TYR A 58 11.74 7.97 -9.08
N ASP A 59 11.62 9.03 -8.31
CA ASP A 59 10.75 9.09 -7.12
C ASP A 59 9.37 9.72 -7.39
N TYR A 60 9.25 10.56 -8.42
CA TYR A 60 8.07 11.39 -8.66
C TYR A 60 7.95 11.88 -10.12
N CYS A 61 6.76 12.35 -10.50
CA CYS A 61 6.52 12.93 -11.82
C CYS A 61 6.81 14.43 -11.81
N TYR A 62 7.92 14.85 -12.43
CA TYR A 62 8.33 16.26 -12.54
C TYR A 62 7.80 16.96 -13.81
N CYS A 63 6.59 16.61 -14.26
CA CYS A 63 5.96 17.36 -15.35
C CYS A 63 5.46 18.74 -14.87
N ASP A 64 5.23 19.67 -15.79
CA ASP A 64 4.81 21.05 -15.48
C ASP A 64 3.58 21.10 -14.58
N VAL A 65 2.60 20.20 -14.80
CA VAL A 65 1.40 20.13 -13.96
C VAL A 65 1.73 19.87 -12.50
N CYS A 66 2.64 18.93 -12.22
CA CYS A 66 3.03 18.55 -10.88
C CYS A 66 3.93 19.60 -10.23
N ARG A 67 4.92 20.12 -10.96
CA ARG A 67 5.87 21.13 -10.48
C ARG A 67 5.17 22.44 -10.15
N SER A 68 4.39 22.97 -11.09
CA SER A 68 3.65 24.22 -10.88
C SER A 68 2.60 24.09 -9.78
N LYS A 69 2.09 22.89 -9.48
CA LYS A 69 1.23 22.71 -8.32
C LYS A 69 1.99 22.89 -7.01
N PHE A 70 3.15 22.23 -6.86
CA PHE A 70 3.98 22.43 -5.68
C PHE A 70 4.45 23.88 -5.55
N GLU A 71 4.88 24.49 -6.64
CA GLU A 71 5.31 25.90 -6.66
C GLU A 71 4.19 26.85 -6.23
N ARG A 72 2.95 26.65 -6.72
CA ARG A 72 1.80 27.44 -6.28
C ARG A 72 1.50 27.26 -4.79
N ASP A 73 1.61 26.04 -4.28
CA ASP A 73 1.22 25.70 -2.90
C ASP A 73 2.32 26.08 -1.88
N HIS A 74 3.59 26.12 -2.29
CA HIS A 74 4.75 26.24 -1.40
C HIS A 74 5.76 27.33 -1.79
N GLY A 75 5.58 28.00 -2.92
CA GLY A 75 6.36 29.18 -3.32
C GLY A 75 7.71 28.91 -3.98
N ALA A 76 8.04 27.65 -4.32
CA ALA A 76 9.27 27.28 -5.01
C ALA A 76 9.05 26.07 -5.93
N ASP A 77 9.68 26.04 -7.10
CA ASP A 77 9.73 24.83 -7.92
C ASP A 77 10.50 23.73 -7.18
N PRO A 78 10.07 22.45 -7.23
CA PRO A 78 10.81 21.39 -6.56
C PRO A 78 12.24 21.19 -7.09
N TYR A 79 12.59 21.68 -8.29
CA TYR A 79 13.98 21.70 -8.79
C TYR A 79 14.86 22.78 -8.18
N ASP A 80 14.26 23.84 -7.62
CA ASP A 80 15.01 24.93 -7.00
C ASP A 80 15.35 24.64 -5.54
N LEU A 81 14.92 23.49 -5.01
CA LEU A 81 15.29 23.01 -3.68
C LEU A 81 16.74 22.51 -3.70
N GLU A 82 17.56 23.00 -2.77
CA GLU A 82 18.95 22.57 -2.61
C GLU A 82 19.04 21.06 -2.34
N ASP A 83 18.17 20.54 -1.48
CA ASP A 83 17.98 19.11 -1.25
C ASP A 83 16.48 18.79 -1.05
N PRO A 84 15.78 18.31 -2.10
CA PRO A 84 14.36 17.93 -1.99
C PRO A 84 14.09 16.85 -0.93
N THR A 85 15.06 15.98 -0.63
CA THR A 85 14.89 14.86 0.31
C THR A 85 14.74 15.33 1.76
N THR A 86 15.29 16.50 2.08
CA THR A 86 15.18 17.14 3.40
C THR A 86 13.92 18.00 3.54
N SER A 87 13.33 18.42 2.43
CA SER A 87 12.14 19.28 2.42
C SER A 87 10.89 18.55 2.94
N THR A 88 10.44 18.94 4.13
CA THR A 88 9.20 18.42 4.72
C THR A 88 7.98 18.81 3.88
N ALA A 89 7.97 20.02 3.31
CA ALA A 89 6.91 20.46 2.40
C ALA A 89 6.82 19.54 1.16
N TRP A 90 7.96 19.23 0.54
CA TRP A 90 8.01 18.35 -0.63
C TRP A 90 7.56 16.92 -0.31
N ARG A 91 7.96 16.40 0.86
CA ARG A 91 7.54 15.08 1.32
C ARG A 91 6.04 15.00 1.57
N LEU A 92 5.50 15.98 2.32
CA LEU A 92 4.07 16.06 2.62
C LEU A 92 3.24 16.24 1.34
N PHE A 93 3.65 17.13 0.44
CA PHE A 93 2.97 17.33 -0.84
C PHE A 93 2.77 16.03 -1.62
N ARG A 94 3.77 15.15 -1.63
CA ARG A 94 3.69 13.84 -2.30
C ARG A 94 2.80 12.85 -1.54
N TYR A 95 2.83 12.83 -0.20
CA TYR A 95 1.86 12.04 0.56
C TYR A 95 0.42 12.49 0.28
N GLU A 96 0.16 13.80 0.37
CA GLU A 96 -1.18 14.37 0.16
C GLU A 96 -1.66 14.24 -1.28
N SER A 97 -0.73 14.23 -2.25
CA SER A 97 -1.05 13.95 -3.66
C SER A 97 -1.77 12.60 -3.87
N ILE A 98 -1.41 11.58 -3.07
CA ILE A 98 -2.07 10.26 -3.12
C ILE A 98 -3.28 10.25 -2.18
N THR A 99 -3.12 10.74 -0.94
CA THR A 99 -4.19 10.76 0.07
C THR A 99 -5.43 11.50 -0.43
N ASN A 100 -5.28 12.67 -1.03
CA ASN A 100 -6.42 13.47 -1.51
C ASN A 100 -7.13 12.80 -2.68
N LEU A 101 -6.40 12.11 -3.57
CA LEU A 101 -7.05 11.32 -4.62
C LEU A 101 -7.93 10.22 -3.97
N VAL A 102 -7.36 9.46 -3.03
CA VAL A 102 -8.09 8.35 -2.41
C VAL A 102 -9.27 8.84 -1.57
N ASN A 103 -9.05 9.75 -0.62
CA ASN A 103 -10.06 10.20 0.32
C ASN A 103 -11.10 11.13 -0.28
N ASP A 104 -10.69 12.05 -1.14
CA ASP A 104 -11.58 13.14 -1.57
C ASP A 104 -12.27 12.82 -2.90
N ARG A 105 -11.75 11.85 -3.66
CA ARG A 105 -12.26 11.54 -5.01
C ARG A 105 -12.71 10.08 -5.16
N LEU A 106 -11.91 9.10 -4.73
CA LEU A 106 -12.23 7.68 -4.99
C LEU A 106 -13.17 7.06 -3.94
N ILE A 107 -12.88 7.27 -2.66
CA ILE A 107 -13.71 6.73 -1.57
C ILE A 107 -15.16 7.23 -1.67
N PRO A 108 -15.44 8.54 -1.85
CA PRO A 108 -16.82 9.04 -1.91
C PRO A 108 -17.66 8.35 -2.97
N ILE A 109 -17.13 8.14 -4.17
CA ILE A 109 -17.82 7.42 -5.27
C ILE A 109 -18.17 5.99 -4.85
N ALA A 110 -17.24 5.28 -4.21
CA ALA A 110 -17.51 3.92 -3.73
C ALA A 110 -18.58 3.90 -2.63
N ARG A 111 -18.54 4.87 -1.70
CA ARG A 111 -19.51 4.99 -0.61
C ARG A 111 -20.91 5.35 -1.12
N GLU A 112 -21.02 6.24 -2.10
CA GLU A 112 -22.29 6.59 -2.75
C GLU A 112 -22.96 5.38 -3.40
N ASN A 113 -22.16 4.46 -3.95
CA ASN A 113 -22.63 3.18 -4.50
C ASN A 113 -22.77 2.08 -3.45
N GLY A 114 -22.67 2.40 -2.16
CA GLY A 114 -22.83 1.45 -1.05
C GLY A 114 -21.75 0.37 -0.98
N LYS A 115 -20.55 0.64 -1.52
CA LYS A 115 -19.46 -0.34 -1.62
C LYS A 115 -18.47 -0.20 -0.46
N ALA A 116 -17.96 -1.34 0.01
CA ALA A 116 -16.81 -1.35 0.90
C ALA A 116 -15.54 -0.92 0.14
N VAL A 117 -14.58 -0.33 0.85
CA VAL A 117 -13.32 0.14 0.27
C VAL A 117 -12.14 -0.49 0.98
N SER A 118 -11.24 -1.08 0.18
CA SER A 118 -10.01 -1.69 0.66
C SER A 118 -8.81 -1.29 -0.19
N ALA A 119 -7.60 -1.48 0.33
CA ALA A 119 -6.38 -1.24 -0.46
C ALA A 119 -5.25 -2.22 -0.13
N ALA A 120 -4.47 -2.59 -1.15
CA ALA A 120 -3.16 -3.22 -1.00
C ALA A 120 -2.12 -2.14 -0.63
N THR A 121 -1.41 -2.37 0.47
CA THR A 121 -0.49 -1.35 1.01
C THR A 121 0.93 -1.86 1.23
N PHE A 122 1.88 -0.95 1.30
CA PHE A 122 3.28 -1.27 1.61
C PHE A 122 3.53 -1.15 3.12
N PRO A 123 4.24 -2.10 3.75
CA PRO A 123 4.71 -1.95 5.12
C PRO A 123 5.70 -0.78 5.23
N ASN A 124 6.63 -0.67 4.27
CA ASN A 124 7.53 0.47 4.08
C ASN A 124 6.86 1.63 3.32
N TRP A 125 5.65 2.01 3.75
CA TRP A 125 4.79 2.98 3.07
C TRP A 125 5.45 4.31 2.71
N GLU A 126 6.45 4.75 3.48
CA GLU A 126 7.23 5.94 3.19
C GLU A 126 7.93 5.81 1.84
N ALA A 127 8.55 4.67 1.53
CA ALA A 127 9.32 4.43 0.31
C ALA A 127 8.48 4.52 -0.96
N VAL A 128 7.16 4.40 -0.87
CA VAL A 128 6.22 4.53 -2.01
C VAL A 128 5.24 5.69 -1.84
N ARG A 129 5.46 6.52 -0.82
CA ARG A 129 4.62 7.65 -0.39
C ARG A 129 3.16 7.31 -0.13
N GLN A 130 2.88 6.08 0.24
CA GLN A 130 1.53 5.57 0.38
C GLN A 130 1.04 5.77 1.82
N ARG A 131 0.65 6.99 2.22
CA ARG A 131 0.27 7.31 3.62
C ARG A 131 -1.10 6.73 4.03
N TRP A 132 -1.28 5.43 3.84
CA TRP A 132 -2.55 4.70 3.90
C TRP A 132 -3.26 4.74 5.24
N HIS A 133 -2.52 4.97 6.33
CA HIS A 133 -3.08 5.13 7.67
C HIS A 133 -3.89 6.43 7.84
N HIS A 134 -3.85 7.34 6.85
CA HIS A 134 -4.70 8.53 6.77
C HIS A 134 -5.95 8.30 5.92
N TRP A 135 -6.12 7.14 5.30
CA TRP A 135 -7.22 6.89 4.37
C TRP A 135 -8.46 6.33 5.07
N ASP A 136 -9.65 6.68 4.60
CA ASP A 136 -10.93 6.25 5.20
C ASP A 136 -11.42 4.89 4.68
N LEU A 137 -10.54 3.89 4.80
CA LEU A 137 -10.77 2.53 4.32
C LEU A 137 -11.50 1.66 5.35
N ASP A 138 -12.27 0.69 4.88
CA ASP A 138 -12.81 -0.38 5.74
C ASP A 138 -11.70 -1.40 6.08
N TYR A 139 -10.89 -1.74 5.08
CA TYR A 139 -9.87 -2.78 5.17
C TYR A 139 -8.54 -2.34 4.55
N VAL A 140 -7.43 -2.68 5.18
CA VAL A 140 -6.08 -2.56 4.59
C VAL A 140 -5.38 -3.90 4.56
N HIS A 141 -4.65 -4.12 3.46
CA HIS A 141 -3.98 -5.37 3.17
C HIS A 141 -2.48 -5.09 2.94
N PRO A 142 -1.70 -4.83 4.00
CA PRO A 142 -0.26 -4.62 3.85
C PRO A 142 0.40 -5.87 3.26
N MET A 143 1.17 -5.69 2.20
CA MET A 143 1.95 -6.72 1.51
C MET A 143 3.18 -7.08 2.35
N LEU A 144 2.97 -7.89 3.39
CA LEU A 144 3.98 -8.38 4.32
C LEU A 144 4.81 -9.51 3.68
N TYR A 145 5.45 -9.18 2.56
CA TYR A 145 6.25 -10.10 1.76
C TYR A 145 7.63 -10.27 2.39
N HIS A 146 7.68 -11.02 3.51
CA HIS A 146 8.86 -11.23 4.33
C HIS A 146 10.16 -11.51 3.54
N ASN A 147 10.06 -12.26 2.44
CA ASN A 147 11.19 -12.59 1.57
C ASN A 147 11.79 -11.37 0.85
N PHE A 148 11.02 -10.31 0.59
CA PHE A 148 11.53 -9.07 0.00
C PHE A 148 12.37 -8.24 0.97
N TYR A 149 12.24 -8.51 2.27
CA TYR A 149 12.90 -7.79 3.35
C TYR A 149 13.91 -8.66 4.12
N HIS A 150 14.30 -9.82 3.55
CA HIS A 150 15.17 -10.81 4.23
C HIS A 150 14.67 -11.20 5.64
N ALA A 151 13.36 -11.20 5.82
CA ALA A 151 12.71 -11.36 7.12
C ALA A 151 11.98 -12.70 7.24
N GLY A 152 11.61 -13.06 8.47
CA GLY A 152 10.83 -14.27 8.79
C GLY A 152 9.44 -13.97 9.34
N ALA A 153 8.72 -14.99 9.79
CA ALA A 153 7.35 -14.85 10.26
C ALA A 153 7.16 -13.89 11.46
N ASN A 154 8.16 -13.75 12.34
CA ASN A 154 8.08 -12.76 13.44
C ASN A 154 7.96 -11.33 12.92
N TRP A 155 8.60 -11.00 11.80
CA TRP A 155 8.47 -9.67 11.19
C TRP A 155 7.04 -9.42 10.70
N VAL A 156 6.33 -10.45 10.22
CA VAL A 156 4.90 -10.33 9.86
C VAL A 156 4.07 -9.92 11.07
N ARG A 157 4.30 -10.53 12.24
CA ARG A 157 3.65 -10.14 13.51
C ARG A 157 3.94 -8.67 13.84
N ASP A 158 5.21 -8.30 13.82
CA ASP A 158 5.67 -6.98 14.27
C ASP A 158 5.16 -5.86 13.34
N GLU A 159 5.18 -6.06 12.02
CA GLU A 159 4.62 -5.12 11.04
C GLU A 159 3.10 -5.04 11.10
N THR A 160 2.42 -6.17 11.34
CA THR A 160 0.96 -6.19 11.56
C THR A 160 0.60 -5.29 12.75
N ARG A 161 1.29 -5.49 13.89
CA ARG A 161 1.07 -4.69 15.10
C ARG A 161 1.38 -3.21 14.88
N ALA A 162 2.53 -2.91 14.27
CA ALA A 162 2.91 -1.54 13.93
C ALA A 162 1.89 -0.87 13.00
N GLY A 163 1.34 -1.61 12.04
CA GLY A 163 0.27 -1.14 11.17
C GLY A 163 -1.02 -0.80 11.92
N ILE A 164 -1.46 -1.65 12.84
CA ILE A 164 -2.63 -1.43 13.68
C ILE A 164 -2.43 -0.23 14.62
N GLU A 165 -1.26 -0.13 15.26
CA GLU A 165 -0.91 1.00 16.12
C GLU A 165 -0.92 2.32 15.34
N ARG A 166 -0.42 2.30 14.10
CA ARG A 166 -0.45 3.46 13.20
C ARG A 166 -1.88 3.90 12.87
N LEU A 167 -2.78 2.97 12.59
CA LEU A 167 -4.20 3.25 12.36
C LEU A 167 -4.86 3.83 13.62
N ARG A 168 -4.63 3.22 14.79
CA ARG A 168 -5.14 3.70 16.08
C ARG A 168 -4.64 5.11 16.39
N GLY A 169 -3.36 5.40 16.13
CA GLY A 169 -2.78 6.72 16.29
C GLY A 169 -3.41 7.80 15.40
N GLN A 170 -4.02 7.41 14.28
CA GLN A 170 -4.81 8.29 13.41
C GLN A 170 -6.33 8.25 13.69
N GLY A 171 -6.76 7.55 14.73
CA GLY A 171 -8.18 7.40 15.06
C GLY A 171 -8.98 6.63 14.01
N ARG A 172 -8.33 5.80 13.18
CA ARG A 172 -8.98 5.00 12.13
C ARG A 172 -9.53 3.70 12.70
N SER A 173 -10.76 3.35 12.31
CA SER A 173 -11.40 2.06 12.62
C SER A 173 -11.15 0.99 11.55
N THR A 174 -10.30 1.28 10.56
CA THR A 174 -9.90 0.38 9.49
C THR A 174 -9.35 -0.93 10.06
N ARG A 175 -9.81 -2.06 9.53
CA ARG A 175 -9.31 -3.39 9.91
C ARG A 175 -8.09 -3.76 9.07
N LEU A 176 -7.08 -4.35 9.70
CA LEU A 176 -5.86 -4.76 9.03
C LEU A 176 -5.85 -6.26 8.81
N TYR A 177 -5.62 -6.68 7.56
CA TYR A 177 -5.47 -8.07 7.15
C TYR A 177 -4.04 -8.29 6.67
N SER A 178 -3.28 -9.16 7.34
CA SER A 178 -1.87 -9.37 6.99
C SER A 178 -1.73 -10.05 5.63
N GLY A 179 -1.13 -9.35 4.67
CA GLY A 179 -0.93 -9.83 3.31
C GLY A 179 0.29 -10.75 3.19
N LEU A 180 0.06 -12.02 2.89
CA LEU A 180 1.09 -13.06 2.79
C LEU A 180 1.37 -13.37 1.32
N ASN A 181 2.63 -13.27 0.89
CA ASN A 181 3.05 -13.74 -0.43
C ASN A 181 3.23 -15.25 -0.41
N VAL A 182 2.25 -16.00 -0.91
CA VAL A 182 2.28 -17.47 -0.86
C VAL A 182 3.31 -18.09 -1.80
N GLY A 183 3.70 -17.37 -2.87
CA GLY A 183 4.70 -17.84 -3.84
C GLY A 183 6.13 -17.88 -3.29
N ALA A 184 6.38 -17.28 -2.13
CA ALA A 184 7.69 -17.24 -1.49
C ALA A 184 7.73 -17.98 -0.14
N VAL A 185 6.71 -18.80 0.15
CA VAL A 185 6.61 -19.53 1.42
C VAL A 185 7.44 -20.81 1.35
N ALA A 186 8.37 -20.97 2.28
CA ALA A 186 9.09 -22.24 2.46
C ALA A 186 8.11 -23.37 2.89
N PRO A 187 8.42 -24.66 2.63
CA PRO A 187 7.57 -25.76 3.09
C PRO A 187 7.24 -25.67 4.59
N GLY A 188 5.96 -25.78 4.94
CA GLY A 188 5.47 -25.61 6.32
C GLY A 188 5.44 -24.16 6.84
N GLY A 189 5.92 -23.18 6.08
CA GLY A 189 6.00 -21.79 6.50
C GLY A 189 4.66 -21.05 6.54
N LEU A 190 3.63 -21.53 5.83
CA LEU A 190 2.35 -20.84 5.73
C LEU A 190 1.61 -20.80 7.08
N GLU A 191 1.54 -21.93 7.78
CA GLU A 191 0.92 -22.02 9.11
C GLU A 191 1.58 -21.03 10.07
N ARG A 192 2.92 -20.97 10.07
CA ARG A 192 3.67 -20.05 10.92
C ARG A 192 3.43 -18.59 10.57
N LEU A 193 3.26 -18.25 9.29
CA LEU A 193 2.92 -16.88 8.88
C LEU A 193 1.51 -16.48 9.33
N ILE A 194 0.54 -17.40 9.24
CA ILE A 194 -0.83 -17.19 9.70
C ILE A 194 -0.87 -17.01 11.23
N GLU A 195 -0.22 -17.91 11.97
CA GLU A 195 -0.07 -17.81 13.43
C GLU A 195 0.50 -16.45 13.83
N LYS A 196 1.57 -16.01 13.17
CA LYS A 196 2.22 -14.72 13.47
C LYS A 196 1.40 -13.50 13.07
N ALA A 197 0.61 -13.57 12.01
CA ALA A 197 -0.37 -12.53 11.71
C ALA A 197 -1.39 -12.38 12.85
N HIS A 198 -1.94 -13.48 13.37
CA HIS A 198 -2.88 -13.45 14.48
C HIS A 198 -2.27 -12.98 15.81
N GLU A 199 -1.04 -13.39 16.14
CA GLU A 199 -0.29 -12.84 17.30
C GLU A 199 -0.04 -11.32 17.17
N GLY A 200 -0.09 -10.79 15.95
CA GLY A 200 0.01 -9.37 15.63
C GLY A 200 -1.32 -8.62 15.74
N ASP A 201 -2.39 -9.30 16.19
CA ASP A 201 -3.76 -8.80 16.28
C ASP A 201 -4.42 -8.51 14.92
N ALA A 202 -3.97 -9.16 13.84
CA ALA A 202 -4.60 -9.03 12.54
C ALA A 202 -6.10 -9.42 12.61
N SER A 203 -6.95 -8.65 11.92
CA SER A 203 -8.36 -9.00 11.75
C SER A 203 -8.56 -10.22 10.83
N GLY A 204 -7.51 -10.64 10.13
CA GLY A 204 -7.45 -11.80 9.27
C GLY A 204 -6.19 -11.76 8.41
N ILE A 205 -6.14 -12.58 7.38
CA ILE A 205 -5.02 -12.62 6.44
C ILE A 205 -5.49 -12.42 4.99
N THR A 206 -4.56 -12.11 4.11
CA THR A 206 -4.78 -12.05 2.65
C THR A 206 -3.73 -12.88 1.95
N LEU A 207 -4.14 -13.79 1.07
CA LEU A 207 -3.22 -14.59 0.28
C LEU A 207 -2.92 -13.89 -1.04
N PHE A 208 -1.76 -13.26 -1.13
CA PHE A 208 -1.25 -12.69 -2.38
C PHE A 208 -0.54 -13.75 -3.22
N ALA A 209 -0.60 -13.57 -4.54
CA ALA A 209 -0.13 -14.56 -5.52
C ALA A 209 -0.82 -15.93 -5.36
N ALA A 210 -2.14 -15.94 -5.13
CA ALA A 210 -2.92 -17.16 -4.89
C ALA A 210 -2.77 -18.25 -5.98
N GLY A 211 -2.36 -17.90 -7.20
CA GLY A 211 -2.01 -18.88 -8.23
C GLY A 211 -0.81 -19.79 -7.90
N SER A 212 -0.02 -19.45 -6.87
CA SER A 212 1.04 -20.30 -6.33
C SER A 212 0.55 -21.30 -5.28
N MET A 213 -0.72 -21.23 -4.88
CA MET A 213 -1.31 -22.23 -3.98
C MET A 213 -1.38 -23.60 -4.66
N ASN A 214 -1.04 -24.64 -3.92
CA ASN A 214 -1.17 -26.05 -4.32
C ASN A 214 -1.91 -26.82 -3.22
N ASP A 215 -2.21 -28.10 -3.44
CA ASP A 215 -2.97 -28.92 -2.49
C ASP A 215 -2.37 -28.94 -1.08
N ALA A 216 -1.03 -28.95 -0.97
CA ALA A 216 -0.35 -28.91 0.31
C ALA A 216 -0.52 -27.56 1.03
N LEU A 217 -0.42 -26.44 0.30
CA LEU A 217 -0.65 -25.11 0.84
C LEU A 217 -2.13 -24.89 1.21
N TRP A 218 -3.07 -25.41 0.43
CA TRP A 218 -4.50 -25.36 0.77
C TRP A 218 -4.82 -26.18 2.01
N THR A 219 -4.24 -27.37 2.14
CA THR A 219 -4.36 -28.20 3.35
C THR A 219 -3.82 -27.45 4.57
N ALA A 220 -2.60 -26.91 4.47
CA ALA A 220 -2.00 -26.13 5.56
C ALA A 220 -2.83 -24.89 5.92
N PHE A 221 -3.38 -24.18 4.93
CA PHE A 221 -4.26 -23.03 5.15
C PHE A 221 -5.54 -23.43 5.89
N ALA A 222 -6.21 -24.51 5.48
CA ALA A 222 -7.43 -25.00 6.12
C ALA A 222 -7.17 -25.43 7.58
N GLU A 223 -6.07 -26.15 7.81
CA GLU A 223 -5.65 -26.55 9.16
C GLU A 223 -5.34 -25.33 10.04
N ALA A 224 -4.60 -24.35 9.52
CA ALA A 224 -4.23 -23.14 10.27
C ALA A 224 -5.46 -22.27 10.62
N THR A 225 -6.39 -22.11 9.67
CA THR A 225 -7.56 -21.24 9.85
C THR A 225 -8.71 -21.86 10.63
N SER A 226 -8.77 -23.20 10.73
CA SER A 226 -9.74 -23.89 11.58
C SER A 226 -9.43 -23.81 13.09
N LYS A 227 -8.20 -23.42 13.45
CA LYS A 227 -7.73 -23.26 14.84
C LYS A 227 -7.90 -21.83 15.39
N ALA A 228 -8.19 -20.86 14.52
CA ALA A 228 -8.18 -19.42 14.80
C ALA A 228 -9.56 -18.88 15.21
#